data_AF-B5CWM2-F1
#
_entry.id   AF-B5CWM2-F1
#
_cell.length_a   1.000
_cell.length_b   1.000
_cell.length_c   1.000
_cell.angle_alpha   90.00
_cell.angle_beta   90.00
_cell.angle_gamma   90.00
#
_symmetry.space_group_name_H-M   'P 1'
#
loop_
_entity.id
_entity.type
_entity.pdbx_description
1 polymer ?
#
loop_
_entity_poly.entity_id
_entity_poly.type
_entity_poly.pdbx_seq_one_letter_code
_entity_poly.pdbx_strand_id
1 'polypeptide(L)'
;MIEKLNVRTNLLNPKIYSMKLLSILALFFYLNSNVYAQIQKDLVTITGRVSDYKGNPIDNCSVMFQNSNFDVLYETKTDEKGKYQIDIPKGRYNNISVYYLEKTNYIEQK
;
A
#
# COMPACT_ATOMS: atom_id res chain seq x y z
N MET A 1 -44.04 24.30 48.84
CA MET A 1 -44.46 24.56 47.45
C MET A 1 -43.23 25.04 46.69
N ILE A 2 -42.67 24.15 45.85
CA ILE A 2 -41.73 24.37 44.73
C ILE A 2 -40.36 24.99 45.05
N GLU A 3 -39.44 24.15 45.52
CA GLU A 3 -37.99 24.34 45.36
C GLU A 3 -37.50 23.44 44.20
N LYS A 4 -37.97 23.73 42.98
CA LYS A 4 -37.53 23.03 41.76
C LYS A 4 -37.15 24.05 40.69
N LEU A 5 -35.94 23.86 40.16
CA LEU A 5 -35.29 24.53 39.02
C LEU A 5 -34.33 25.69 39.36
N ASN A 6 -33.13 25.36 39.86
CA ASN A 6 -31.94 26.18 39.56
C ASN A 6 -30.75 25.37 39.00
N VAL A 7 -31.01 24.17 38.48
CA VAL A 7 -29.96 23.27 37.94
C VAL A 7 -29.80 23.40 36.40
N ARG A 8 -30.72 24.09 35.70
CA ARG A 8 -30.74 24.13 34.22
C ARG A 8 -29.95 25.25 33.54
N THR A 9 -29.36 26.20 34.27
CA THR A 9 -28.77 27.41 33.65
C THR A 9 -27.33 27.22 33.15
N ASN A 10 -26.59 26.24 33.66
CA ASN A 10 -25.23 25.93 33.18
C ASN A 10 -25.20 25.07 31.90
N LEU A 11 -26.32 24.44 31.55
CA LEU A 11 -26.50 23.62 30.35
C LEU A 11 -27.10 24.41 29.17
N LEU A 12 -27.14 25.74 29.18
CA LEU A 12 -27.66 26.54 28.05
C LEU A 12 -26.73 27.68 27.63
N ASN A 13 -25.51 27.77 28.18
CA ASN A 13 -24.57 28.82 27.80
C ASN A 13 -23.89 28.46 26.45
N PRO A 14 -24.18 29.21 25.36
CA PRO A 14 -23.70 28.88 24.02
C PRO A 14 -22.17 28.90 23.91
N LYS A 15 -21.49 29.68 24.77
CA LYS A 15 -20.02 29.73 24.83
C LYS A 15 -19.44 28.42 25.37
N ILE A 16 -20.09 27.81 26.37
CA ILE A 16 -19.67 26.53 26.96
C ILE A 16 -19.91 25.38 25.95
N TYR A 17 -21.01 25.40 25.19
CA TYR A 17 -21.24 24.43 24.12
C TYR A 17 -20.24 24.56 22.99
N SER A 18 -19.96 25.78 22.54
CA SER A 18 -18.95 26.05 21.51
C SER A 18 -17.57 25.53 21.91
N MET A 19 -17.15 25.75 23.16
CA MET A 19 -15.87 25.25 23.67
C MET A 19 -15.82 23.72 23.79
N LYS A 20 -16.92 23.08 24.23
CA LYS A 20 -17.01 21.61 24.30
C LYS A 20 -17.02 20.98 22.90
N LEU A 21 -17.71 21.58 21.93
CA LEU A 21 -17.74 21.13 20.54
C LEU A 21 -16.37 21.26 19.88
N LEU A 22 -15.66 22.37 20.10
CA LEU A 22 -14.31 22.58 19.57
C LEU A 22 -13.33 21.55 20.13
N SER A 23 -13.47 21.21 21.42
CA SER A 23 -12.65 20.18 22.08
C SER A 23 -12.90 18.77 21.51
N ILE A 24 -14.17 18.44 21.19
CA ILE A 24 -14.54 17.16 20.56
C ILE A 24 -14.02 17.09 19.12
N LEU A 25 -14.13 18.17 18.34
CA LEU A 25 -13.61 18.23 16.98
C LEU A 25 -12.07 18.12 16.96
N ALA A 26 -11.39 18.79 17.89
CA ALA A 26 -9.94 18.68 18.05
C ALA A 26 -9.51 17.25 18.42
N LEU A 27 -10.24 16.58 19.33
CA LEU A 27 -9.98 15.18 19.70
C LEU A 27 -10.22 14.24 18.51
N PHE A 28 -11.29 14.46 17.74
CA PHE A 28 -11.57 13.68 16.53
C PHE A 28 -10.45 13.86 15.50
N PHE A 29 -9.97 15.09 15.28
CA PHE A 29 -8.85 15.37 14.39
C PHE A 29 -7.54 14.72 14.86
N TYR A 30 -7.27 14.73 16.16
CA TYR A 30 -6.09 14.10 16.77
C TYR A 30 -6.13 12.56 16.69
N LEU A 31 -7.31 11.95 16.78
CA LEU A 31 -7.48 10.50 16.61
C LEU A 31 -7.30 10.08 15.15
N ASN A 32 -7.74 10.88 14.18
CA ASN A 32 -7.61 10.56 12.76
C ASN A 32 -6.17 10.74 12.22
N SER A 33 -5.36 11.64 12.77
CA SER A 33 -3.99 11.88 12.27
C SER A 33 -3.03 10.70 12.47
N ASN A 34 -3.27 9.84 13.45
CA ASN A 34 -2.42 8.69 13.75
C ASN A 34 -2.59 7.53 12.75
N VAL A 35 -3.72 7.45 12.05
CA VAL A 35 -4.01 6.34 11.11
C VAL A 35 -3.26 6.53 9.79
N TYR A 36 -3.05 7.77 9.35
CA TYR A 36 -2.39 8.06 8.07
C TYR A 36 -0.85 7.96 8.13
N ALA A 37 -0.25 8.22 9.30
CA ALA A 37 1.21 8.22 9.46
C ALA A 37 1.83 6.81 9.56
N GLN A 38 1.03 5.76 9.82
CA GLN A 38 1.54 4.41 10.08
C GLN A 38 1.71 3.54 8.82
N ILE A 39 1.37 4.01 7.62
CA ILE A 39 1.60 3.27 6.37
C ILE A 39 2.81 3.84 5.63
N GLN A 40 3.93 4.04 6.34
CA GLN A 40 5.21 4.13 5.66
C GLN A 40 5.71 2.68 5.50
N LYS A 41 5.41 2.07 4.35
CA LYS A 41 5.93 0.74 4.02
C LYS A 41 7.46 0.88 4.00
N ASP A 42 8.16 0.23 4.93
CA ASP A 42 9.61 0.16 4.93
C ASP A 42 10.04 -0.65 3.70
N LEU A 43 10.40 0.05 2.62
CA LEU A 43 10.70 -0.56 1.32
C LEU A 43 12.18 -0.98 1.25
N VAL A 44 12.43 -1.99 0.42
CA VAL A 44 13.76 -2.36 -0.06
C VAL A 44 13.77 -2.35 -1.58
N THR A 45 14.86 -1.86 -2.14
CA THR A 45 15.13 -1.94 -3.58
C THR A 45 15.80 -3.27 -3.88
N ILE A 46 15.18 -4.07 -4.75
CA ILE A 46 15.77 -5.31 -5.28
C ILE A 46 16.15 -5.05 -6.73
N THR A 47 17.40 -5.35 -7.07
CA THR A 47 17.91 -5.28 -8.44
C THR A 47 18.45 -6.64 -8.87
N GLY A 48 18.41 -6.90 -10.17
CA GLY A 48 19.00 -8.11 -10.75
C GLY A 48 19.09 -8.05 -12.27
N ARG A 49 19.59 -9.15 -12.86
CA ARG A 49 19.69 -9.32 -14.31
C ARG A 49 19.22 -10.71 -14.71
N VAL A 50 18.36 -10.79 -15.72
CA VAL A 50 17.94 -12.03 -16.37
C VAL A 50 18.70 -12.20 -17.68
N SER A 51 19.21 -13.41 -17.89
CA SER A 51 19.88 -13.81 -19.13
C SER A 51 19.58 -15.25 -19.49
N ASP A 52 19.77 -15.59 -20.76
CA ASP A 52 19.80 -16.98 -21.21
C ASP A 52 21.06 -17.71 -20.69
N TYR A 53 21.18 -19.01 -21.00
CA TYR A 53 22.33 -19.83 -20.60
C TYR A 53 23.66 -19.43 -21.26
N LYS A 54 23.64 -18.58 -22.29
CA LYS A 54 24.83 -18.03 -22.96
C LYS A 54 25.21 -16.66 -22.40
N GLY A 55 24.44 -16.11 -21.47
CA GLY A 55 24.64 -14.80 -20.87
C GLY A 55 24.01 -13.64 -21.64
N ASN A 56 23.29 -13.91 -22.73
CA ASN A 56 22.57 -12.87 -23.48
C ASN A 56 21.43 -12.31 -22.64
N PRO A 57 21.25 -10.97 -22.58
CA PRO A 57 20.16 -10.38 -21.82
C PRO A 57 18.80 -10.78 -22.40
N ILE A 58 17.82 -10.99 -21.53
CA ILE A 58 16.42 -11.21 -21.94
C ILE A 58 15.62 -9.96 -21.59
N ASP A 59 15.14 -9.26 -22.61
CA ASP A 59 14.26 -8.10 -22.48
C ASP A 59 12.82 -8.51 -22.15
N ASN A 60 12.06 -7.63 -21.49
CA ASN A 60 10.62 -7.76 -21.22
C ASN A 60 10.24 -9.09 -20.52
N CYS A 61 11.18 -9.67 -19.78
CA CYS A 61 10.98 -10.82 -18.94
C CYS A 61 10.32 -10.36 -17.64
N SER A 62 9.25 -11.03 -17.24
CA SER A 62 8.58 -10.73 -15.98
C SER A 62 9.31 -11.41 -14.83
N VAL A 63 9.50 -10.65 -13.74
CA VAL A 63 10.11 -11.09 -12.50
C VAL A 63 9.09 -10.90 -11.39
N MET A 64 8.62 -12.01 -10.84
CA MET A 64 7.51 -12.05 -9.88
C MET A 64 7.99 -12.49 -8.50
N PHE A 65 7.57 -11.74 -7.47
CA PHE A 65 7.79 -12.05 -6.06
C PHE A 65 6.49 -12.56 -5.46
N GLN A 66 6.53 -13.77 -4.90
CA GLN A 66 5.32 -14.54 -4.60
C GLN A 66 5.27 -15.02 -3.15
N ASN A 67 4.06 -15.20 -2.64
CA ASN A 67 3.82 -15.86 -1.35
C ASN A 67 3.95 -17.40 -1.48
N SER A 68 3.69 -18.12 -0.38
CA SER A 68 3.75 -19.59 -0.34
C SER A 68 2.75 -20.30 -1.27
N ASN A 69 1.68 -19.61 -1.67
CA ASN A 69 0.64 -20.13 -2.55
C ASN A 69 0.90 -19.79 -4.03
N PHE A 70 2.05 -19.21 -4.34
CA PHE A 70 2.41 -18.71 -5.68
C PHE A 70 1.57 -17.51 -6.15
N ASP A 71 0.84 -16.82 -5.27
CA ASP A 71 0.18 -15.57 -5.63
C ASP A 71 1.24 -14.50 -5.92
N VAL A 72 1.08 -13.80 -7.04
CA VAL A 72 1.95 -12.68 -7.42
C VAL A 72 1.65 -11.49 -6.52
N LEU A 73 2.58 -11.16 -5.63
CA LEU A 73 2.47 -10.01 -4.75
C LEU A 73 3.01 -8.75 -5.42
N TYR A 74 4.11 -8.91 -6.16
CA TYR A 74 4.79 -7.83 -6.88
C TYR A 74 5.41 -8.40 -8.16
N GLU A 75 5.43 -7.57 -9.20
CA GLU A 75 5.97 -7.91 -10.51
C GLU A 75 6.71 -6.71 -11.09
N THR A 76 7.83 -6.97 -11.76
CA THR A 76 8.53 -5.98 -12.59
C THR A 76 8.98 -6.65 -13.89
N LYS A 77 9.48 -5.85 -14.83
CA LYS A 77 10.03 -6.35 -16.09
C LYS A 77 11.47 -5.97 -16.26
N THR A 78 12.20 -6.83 -16.97
CA THR A 78 13.56 -6.52 -17.41
C THR A 78 13.56 -5.52 -18.57
N ASP A 79 14.62 -4.71 -18.62
CA ASP A 79 14.95 -3.85 -19.75
C ASP A 79 15.74 -4.59 -20.85
N GLU A 80 16.10 -3.87 -21.92
CA GLU A 80 16.90 -4.38 -23.05
C GLU A 80 18.26 -4.99 -22.65
N LYS A 81 18.79 -4.65 -21.46
CA LYS A 81 20.04 -5.19 -20.90
C LYS A 81 19.78 -6.35 -19.94
N GLY A 82 18.53 -6.80 -19.85
CA GLY A 82 18.04 -7.83 -18.96
C GLY A 82 17.94 -7.38 -17.51
N LYS A 83 18.11 -6.10 -17.20
CA LYS A 83 18.14 -5.60 -15.81
C LYS A 83 16.74 -5.28 -15.33
N TYR A 84 16.48 -5.58 -14.07
CA TYR A 84 15.26 -5.15 -13.40
C TYR A 84 15.58 -4.44 -12.08
N GLN A 85 14.66 -3.58 -11.67
CA GLN A 85 14.63 -2.96 -10.35
C GLN A 85 13.18 -2.90 -9.87
N ILE A 86 12.96 -3.16 -8.58
CA ILE A 86 11.65 -3.00 -7.94
C ILE A 86 11.82 -2.60 -6.46
N ASP A 87 10.97 -1.70 -6.00
CA ASP A 87 10.87 -1.32 -4.59
C ASP A 87 9.67 -2.04 -3.96
N ILE A 88 9.93 -2.95 -3.01
CA ILE A 88 8.88 -3.74 -2.34
C ILE A 88 9.04 -3.68 -0.82
N PRO A 89 7.98 -3.85 -0.02
CA PRO A 89 8.07 -3.84 1.43
C PRO A 89 9.01 -4.92 1.95
N LYS A 90 9.76 -4.62 3.02
CA LYS A 90 10.48 -5.66 3.76
C LYS A 90 9.49 -6.72 4.22
N GLY A 91 9.83 -7.98 3.96
CA GLY A 91 8.95 -9.09 4.27
C GLY A 91 9.56 -10.42 3.86
N ARG A 92 8.82 -11.50 4.14
CA ARG A 92 9.17 -12.84 3.67
C ARG A 92 8.41 -13.12 2.38
N TYR A 93 9.17 -13.45 1.35
CA TYR A 93 8.67 -13.93 0.06
C TYR A 93 9.12 -15.37 -0.07
N ASN A 94 8.19 -16.27 -0.37
CA ASN A 94 8.49 -17.70 -0.40
C ASN A 94 9.04 -18.14 -1.75
N ASN A 95 8.66 -17.45 -2.81
CA ASN A 95 8.98 -17.84 -4.17
C ASN A 95 9.37 -16.61 -5.01
N ILE A 96 10.30 -16.82 -5.94
CA ILE A 96 10.59 -15.91 -7.04
C ILE A 96 10.49 -16.69 -8.34
N SER A 97 9.82 -16.13 -9.32
CA SER A 97 9.71 -16.74 -10.64
C SER A 97 10.00 -15.72 -11.73
N VAL A 98 10.55 -16.22 -12.82
CA VAL A 98 10.96 -15.43 -13.97
C VAL A 98 10.35 -16.09 -15.20
N TYR A 99 9.56 -15.34 -15.97
CA TYR A 99 8.93 -15.86 -17.18
C TYR A 99 9.06 -14.91 -18.36
N TYR A 100 9.32 -15.48 -19.53
CA TYR A 100 9.32 -14.76 -20.79
C TYR A 100 8.17 -15.31 -21.65
N LEU A 101 7.18 -14.45 -21.93
CA LEU A 101 6.09 -14.78 -22.86
C LEU A 101 6.48 -14.25 -24.23
N GLU A 102 6.84 -15.15 -25.15
CA GLU A 102 6.84 -14.79 -26.57
C GLU A 102 5.41 -14.41 -26.97
N LYS A 103 5.26 -13.26 -27.65
CA LYS A 103 4.01 -12.94 -28.33
C LYS A 103 3.77 -13.99 -29.40
N THR A 104 2.98 -15.01 -29.09
CA THR A 104 2.43 -15.89 -30.10
C THR A 104 1.38 -15.09 -30.85
N ASN A 105 1.60 -14.84 -32.14
CA ASN A 105 0.54 -14.36 -33.02
C ASN A 105 -0.52 -15.46 -33.08
N TYR A 106 -1.66 -15.26 -32.41
CA TYR A 106 -2.80 -16.14 -32.56
C TYR A 106 -3.27 -16.03 -34.02
N ILE A 107 -3.08 -17.11 -34.80
CA ILE A 107 -3.74 -17.25 -36.08
C ILE A 107 -5.19 -17.59 -35.73
N GLU A 108 -6.11 -16.64 -35.91
CA GLU A 108 -7.55 -16.94 -35.86
C GLU A 108 -7.84 -18.03 -36.89
N GLN A 109 -8.17 -19.24 -36.43
CA GLN A 109 -8.71 -20.27 -37.30
C GLN A 109 -10.13 -19.86 -37.68
N LYS A 110 -10.33 -19.55 -38.97
CA LYS A 110 -11.64 -19.37 -39.59
C LYS A 110 -12.38 -20.70 -39.72
#